data_AF-A0A945UTX2-F1
#
_entry.id   AF-A0A945UTX2-F1
#
_cell.length_a   1.000
_cell.length_b   1.000
_cell.length_c   1.000
_cell.angle_alpha   90.00
_cell.angle_beta   90.00
_cell.angle_gamma   90.00
#
_symmetry.space_group_name_H-M   'P 1'
#
loop_
_entity.id
_entity.type
_entity.pdbx_description
1 polymer ?
#
loop_
_entity_poly.entity_id
_entity_poly.type
_entity_poly.pdbx_seq_one_letter_code
_entity_poly.pdbx_strand_id
1 'polypeptide(L)'
;MDSERQRVFQLLDEHSQKASQSEYDRAVCVAAVSRARDEIQSIPDTVLAANFRAEARKRMGALIDGYHDSDGDYTSGRSVL
;
A
#
# COMPACT_ATOMS: atom_id res chain seq x y z
N MET A 1 -26.80 -29.72 -4.59
CA MET A 1 -25.57 -28.91 -4.51
C MET A 1 -26.00 -27.55 -4.00
N ASP A 2 -25.39 -27.06 -2.92
CA ASP A 2 -25.80 -25.84 -2.22
C ASP A 2 -25.64 -24.61 -3.13
N SER A 3 -26.75 -24.12 -3.66
CA SER A 3 -26.80 -23.01 -4.63
C SER A 3 -26.23 -21.71 -4.07
N GLU A 4 -26.35 -21.50 -2.76
CA GLU A 4 -25.76 -20.34 -2.07
C GLU A 4 -24.24 -20.43 -2.00
N ARG A 5 -23.69 -21.61 -1.67
CA ARG A 5 -22.24 -21.82 -1.64
C ARG A 5 -21.64 -21.50 -3.01
N GLN A 6 -22.28 -21.98 -4.08
CA GLN A 6 -21.82 -21.74 -5.44
C GLN A 6 -21.90 -20.25 -5.82
N ARG A 7 -22.95 -19.54 -5.37
CA ARG A 7 -23.10 -18.09 -5.58
C ARG A 7 -22.06 -17.26 -4.83
N VAL A 8 -21.70 -17.66 -3.61
CA VAL A 8 -20.64 -17.01 -2.82
C VAL A 8 -19.27 -17.21 -3.48
N PHE A 9 -18.95 -18.43 -3.93
CA PHE A 9 -17.68 -18.67 -4.63
C PHE A 9 -17.60 -17.90 -5.94
N GLN A 10 -18.70 -17.79 -6.69
CA GLN A 10 -18.74 -16.99 -7.91
C GLN A 10 -18.49 -15.50 -7.64
N LEU A 11 -19.10 -14.94 -6.58
CA LEU A 11 -18.83 -13.57 -6.16
C LEU A 11 -17.36 -13.36 -5.76
N LEU A 12 -16.79 -14.29 -4.99
CA LEU A 12 -15.38 -14.23 -4.60
C LEU A 12 -14.45 -14.26 -5.83
N ASP A 13 -14.74 -15.12 -6.80
CA ASP A 13 -13.96 -15.21 -8.04
C ASP A 13 -14.08 -13.93 -8.88
N GLU A 14 -15.29 -13.37 -9.01
CA GLU A 14 -15.51 -12.10 -9.71
C GLU A 14 -14.76 -10.94 -9.04
N HIS A 15 -14.77 -10.85 -7.72
CA HIS A 15 -14.02 -9.84 -6.97
C HIS A 15 -12.51 -10.04 -7.07
N SER A 16 -12.03 -11.29 -7.02
CA SER A 16 -10.62 -11.65 -7.20
C SER A 16 -10.12 -11.28 -8.59
N GLN A 17 -10.91 -11.56 -9.63
CA GLN A 17 -10.60 -11.19 -11.01
C GLN A 17 -10.55 -9.66 -11.18
N LYS A 18 -11.54 -8.93 -10.66
CA LYS A 18 -11.56 -7.46 -10.69
C LYS A 18 -10.35 -6.86 -9.97
N ALA A 19 -10.01 -7.36 -8.78
CA ALA A 19 -8.83 -6.92 -8.04
C ALA A 19 -7.53 -7.21 -8.81
N SER A 20 -7.40 -8.40 -9.42
CA SER A 20 -6.22 -8.76 -10.22
C SER A 20 -6.05 -7.91 -11.49
N GLN A 21 -7.15 -7.40 -12.02
CA GLN A 21 -7.20 -6.59 -13.24
C GLN A 21 -7.16 -5.09 -12.95
N SER A 22 -7.27 -4.67 -11.69
CA SER A 22 -7.25 -3.27 -11.30
C SER A 22 -5.89 -2.65 -11.64
N GLU A 23 -5.80 -2.02 -12.80
CA GLU A 23 -4.66 -1.22 -13.21
C GLU A 23 -4.44 -0.06 -12.24
N TYR A 24 -5.52 0.47 -11.67
CA TYR A 24 -5.49 1.47 -10.61
C TYR A 24 -4.78 0.96 -9.36
N ASP A 25 -5.23 -0.15 -8.75
CA ASP A 25 -4.62 -0.67 -7.51
C ASP A 25 -3.14 -1.04 -7.72
N ARG A 26 -2.81 -1.55 -8.92
CA ARG A 26 -1.42 -1.83 -9.29
C ARG A 26 -0.60 -0.55 -9.42
N ALA A 27 -1.13 0.48 -10.07
CA ALA A 27 -0.46 1.78 -10.20
C ALA A 27 -0.25 2.44 -8.84
N VAL A 28 -1.26 2.44 -7.97
CA VAL A 28 -1.18 2.96 -6.59
C VAL A 28 -0.14 2.20 -5.78
N CYS A 29 -0.11 0.86 -5.87
CA CYS A 29 0.90 0.04 -5.20
C CYS A 29 2.32 0.35 -5.69
N VAL A 30 2.51 0.44 -7.01
CA VAL A 30 3.81 0.80 -7.61
C VAL A 30 4.26 2.19 -7.18
N ALA A 31 3.36 3.17 -7.16
CA ALA A 31 3.64 4.53 -6.69
C ALA A 31 4.04 4.54 -5.21
N ALA A 32 3.30 3.84 -4.35
CA ALA A 32 3.58 3.77 -2.92
C ALA A 32 4.95 3.13 -2.62
N VAL A 33 5.27 2.02 -3.30
CA VAL A 33 6.57 1.34 -3.16
C VAL A 33 7.71 2.22 -3.66
N SER A 34 7.51 2.92 -4.77
CA SER A 34 8.51 3.85 -5.32
C SER A 34 8.78 4.99 -4.34
N ARG A 35 7.73 5.59 -3.77
CA ARG A 35 7.85 6.66 -2.78
C ARG A 35 8.56 6.19 -1.50
N ALA A 36 8.22 5.00 -1.01
CA ALA A 36 8.91 4.40 0.13
C ALA A 36 10.42 4.21 -0.14
N ARG A 37 10.78 3.80 -1.36
CA ARG A 37 12.19 3.68 -1.77
C ARG A 37 12.90 5.03 -1.74
N ASP A 38 12.28 6.09 -2.26
CA ASP A 38 12.86 7.43 -2.26
C ASP A 38 13.13 7.95 -0.83
N GLU A 39 12.19 7.71 0.10
CA GLU A 39 12.35 8.10 1.51
C GLU A 39 13.52 7.38 2.20
N ILE A 40 13.75 6.10 1.87
CA ILE A 40 14.88 5.32 2.39
C ILE A 40 16.20 5.75 1.73
N GLN A 41 16.20 5.97 0.41
CA GLN A 41 17.39 6.40 -0.33
C GLN A 41 17.84 7.82 0.02
N SER A 42 16.91 8.68 0.46
CA SER A 42 17.23 10.03 0.92
C SER A 42 17.73 10.09 2.37
N ILE A 43 17.91 8.95 3.04
CA ILE A 43 18.59 8.90 4.34
C ILE A 43 20.07 9.24 4.09
N PRO A 44 20.62 10.29 4.73
CA PRO A 44 22.01 10.68 4.53
C PRO A 44 22.98 9.57 4.95
N ASP A 45 24.06 9.39 4.18
CA ASP A 45 25.16 8.46 4.52
C ASP A 45 25.88 8.83 5.82
N THR A 46 25.66 10.05 6.34
CA THR A 46 26.16 10.50 7.65
C THR A 46 25.44 9.81 8.83
N VAL A 47 24.30 9.16 8.59
CA VAL A 47 23.60 8.36 9.61
C VAL A 47 24.41 7.09 9.86
N LEU A 48 24.84 6.91 11.11
CA LEU A 48 25.55 5.69 11.52
C LEU A 48 24.72 4.44 11.17
N ALA A 49 25.39 3.39 10.69
CA ALA A 49 24.75 2.14 10.31
C ALA A 49 23.84 1.56 11.42
N ALA A 50 24.26 1.70 12.69
CA ALA A 50 23.47 1.28 13.86
C ALA A 50 22.12 2.03 13.99
N ASN A 51 22.05 3.26 13.49
CA ASN A 51 20.88 4.14 13.59
C ASN A 51 20.03 4.15 12.32
N PHE A 52 20.57 3.66 11.19
CA PHE A 52 19.89 3.65 9.89
C PHE A 52 18.50 3.00 9.97
N ARG A 53 18.39 1.87 10.67
CA ARG A 53 17.10 1.15 10.83
C ARG A 53 16.06 1.99 11.57
N ALA A 54 16.48 2.74 12.59
CA ALA A 54 15.57 3.60 13.35
C ALA A 54 15.11 4.80 12.50
N GLU A 55 16.03 5.40 11.75
CA GLU A 55 15.73 6.51 10.85
C GLU A 55 14.81 6.07 9.70
N ALA A 56 15.07 4.93 9.07
CA ALA A 56 14.19 4.35 8.06
C ALA A 56 12.77 4.09 8.60
N ARG A 57 12.66 3.53 9.82
CA ARG A 57 11.35 3.32 10.46
C ARG A 57 10.62 4.63 10.73
N LYS A 58 11.32 5.66 11.17
CA LYS A 58 10.77 7.00 11.41
C LYS A 58 10.22 7.62 10.12
N ARG A 59 10.99 7.58 9.03
CA ARG A 59 10.57 8.11 7.72
C ARG A 59 9.39 7.35 7.14
N MET A 60 9.41 6.01 7.22
CA MET A 60 8.28 5.19 6.81
C MET A 60 7.01 5.48 7.63
N GLY A 61 7.13 5.70 8.94
CA GLY A 61 5.99 6.11 9.77
C GLY A 61 5.38 7.44 9.33
N ALA A 62 6.24 8.44 9.10
CA ALA A 62 5.80 9.75 8.61
C ALA A 62 5.18 9.67 7.21
N LEU A 63 5.73 8.83 6.33
CA LEU A 63 5.17 8.58 5.00
C LEU A 63 3.77 7.97 5.13
N ILE A 64 3.57 6.93 5.95
CA ILE A 64 2.26 6.29 6.14
C ILE A 64 1.21 7.28 6.65
N ASP A 65 1.58 8.16 7.58
CA ASP A 65 0.64 9.14 8.16
C ASP A 65 0.26 10.27 7.19
N GLY A 66 1.08 10.54 6.17
CA GLY A 66 0.88 11.64 5.21
C GLY A 66 0.74 11.22 3.75
N TYR A 67 0.67 9.91 3.46
CA TYR A 67 0.58 9.42 2.09
C TYR A 67 -0.84 9.56 1.54
N HIS A 68 -0.93 10.19 0.36
CA HIS A 68 -2.13 10.28 -0.45
C HIS A 68 -1.78 9.73 -1.84
N ASP A 69 -2.67 8.92 -2.42
CA ASP A 69 -2.52 8.52 -3.83
C ASP A 69 -2.90 9.69 -4.76
N SER A 70 -2.71 9.52 -6.07
CA SER A 70 -2.93 10.56 -7.09
C SER A 70 -4.37 11.08 -7.13
N ASP A 71 -5.33 10.28 -6.66
CA ASP A 71 -6.75 10.58 -6.70
C ASP A 71 -7.26 11.04 -5.33
N GLY A 72 -6.43 10.98 -4.29
CA GLY A 72 -6.71 11.40 -2.92
C GLY A 72 -7.53 10.41 -2.10
N ASP A 73 -7.91 9.26 -2.67
CA ASP A 73 -8.99 8.39 -2.16
C ASP A 73 -8.50 7.34 -1.15
N TYR A 74 -7.26 6.84 -1.26
CA TYR A 74 -6.72 5.91 -0.26
C TYR A 74 -6.00 6.64 0.88
N THR A 75 -6.80 7.24 1.76
CA THR A 75 -6.35 7.87 3.01
C THR A 75 -5.81 6.82 3.99
N SER A 76 -4.49 6.59 4.03
CA SER A 76 -3.74 5.93 5.13
C SER A 76 -4.21 4.53 5.61
N GLY A 77 -5.19 3.88 4.96
CA GLY A 77 -5.85 2.69 5.49
C GLY A 77 -6.62 2.92 6.81
N ARG A 78 -6.61 4.14 7.37
CA ARG A 78 -7.59 4.60 8.37
C ARG A 78 -8.86 4.98 7.62
N SER A 79 -9.51 4.01 6.98
CA SER A 79 -10.91 4.18 6.65
C SER A 79 -11.64 4.56 7.92
N VAL A 80 -12.31 5.72 7.89
CA VAL A 80 -13.25 6.11 8.93
C VAL A 80 -14.23 4.95 9.09
N LEU A 81 -14.11 4.24 10.22
CA LEU A 81 -15.19 3.38 10.74
C LEU A 81 -16.32 4.27 11.24
#